data_AF-A0A9D8XAH1-F1
#
_entry.id   AF-A0A9D8XAH1-F1
#
_cell.length_a   1.000
_cell.length_b   1.000
_cell.length_c   1.000
_cell.angle_alpha   90.00
_cell.angle_beta   90.00
_cell.angle_gamma   90.00
#
_symmetry.space_group_name_H-M   'P 1'
#
loop_
_entity.id
_entity.type
_entity.pdbx_description
1 polymer ?
#
loop_
_entity_poly.entity_id
_entity_poly.type
_entity_poly.pdbx_seq_one_letter_code
_entity_poly.pdbx_strand_id
1 'polypeptide(L)'
;MLIKKFPAPSRIDYVPSPYEPNEDGVMDVGYYNGALSDGRAYRLECWRMDEMLMMTVMFSDLGLSAWKRQDMFYLLELEGILEYTSPKRAVQCAKTKDDSEKGVWALNMMLSNGKGTYGKLLVPLKSYK
;
A
#
# COMPACT_ATOMS: atom_id res chain seq x y z
N MET A 1 -21.15 -8.35 19.43
CA MET A 1 -21.19 -6.97 18.89
C MET A 1 -20.73 -7.04 17.44
N LEU A 2 -21.65 -6.89 16.48
CA LEU A 2 -21.36 -6.99 15.05
C LEU A 2 -20.52 -5.79 14.63
N ILE A 3 -19.23 -5.98 14.36
CA ILE A 3 -18.46 -4.98 13.62
C ILE A 3 -19.08 -4.94 12.21
N LYS A 4 -19.74 -3.82 11.91
CA LYS A 4 -20.05 -3.39 10.53
C LYS A 4 -18.76 -3.58 9.73
N LYS A 5 -18.79 -4.49 8.74
CA LYS A 5 -17.66 -4.83 7.87
C LYS A 5 -16.79 -3.60 7.59
N PHE A 6 -15.50 -3.66 7.89
CA PHE A 6 -14.56 -2.61 7.51
C PHE A 6 -14.70 -2.34 6.01
N PRO A 7 -14.90 -1.09 5.58
CA PRO A 7 -15.02 -0.81 4.16
C PRO A 7 -13.72 -1.19 3.44
N ALA A 8 -13.84 -1.97 2.37
CA ALA A 8 -12.72 -2.22 1.48
C ALA A 8 -12.32 -0.89 0.79
N PRO A 9 -11.00 -0.62 0.66
CA PRO A 9 -10.52 0.51 -0.14
C PRO A 9 -11.05 0.43 -1.56
N SER A 10 -11.57 1.55 -2.06
CA SER A 10 -12.07 1.71 -3.41
C SER A 10 -11.03 2.39 -4.30
N ARG A 11 -10.89 1.88 -5.52
CA ARG A 11 -10.05 2.45 -6.58
C ARG A 11 -10.83 2.54 -7.89
N ILE A 12 -12.07 3.05 -7.79
CA ILE A 12 -13.04 3.04 -8.89
C ILE A 12 -12.69 4.04 -10.00
N ASP A 13 -12.06 5.15 -9.64
CA ASP A 13 -11.68 6.21 -10.58
C ASP A 13 -10.24 6.05 -11.08
N TYR A 14 -9.51 5.08 -10.52
CA TYR A 14 -8.14 4.82 -10.86
C TYR A 14 -7.99 4.05 -12.17
N VAL A 15 -7.28 4.68 -13.11
CA VAL A 15 -6.88 4.08 -14.39
C VAL A 15 -5.41 3.68 -14.30
N PRO A 16 -5.08 2.38 -14.28
CA PRO A 16 -3.69 1.93 -14.20
C PRO A 16 -2.96 2.20 -15.52
N SER A 17 -1.67 2.51 -15.43
CA SER A 17 -0.76 2.72 -16.57
C SER A 17 0.32 1.63 -16.61
N PRO A 18 0.00 0.39 -17.03
CA PRO A 18 0.94 -0.74 -16.95
C PRO A 18 1.89 -0.88 -18.15
N TYR A 19 1.74 -0.05 -19.19
CA TYR A 19 2.53 -0.14 -20.42
C TYR A 19 3.53 1.01 -20.57
N GLU A 20 3.06 2.23 -20.34
CA GLU A 20 3.85 3.46 -20.42
C GLU A 20 3.68 4.25 -19.12
N PRO A 21 4.67 5.05 -18.71
CA PRO A 21 4.47 6.01 -17.63
C PRO A 21 3.34 6.98 -17.97
N ASN A 22 2.53 7.32 -16.97
CA ASN A 22 1.49 8.35 -17.10
C ASN A 22 2.13 9.77 -17.15
N GLU A 23 1.30 10.82 -17.15
CA GLU A 23 1.75 12.21 -17.17
C GLU A 23 2.69 12.58 -16.01
N ASP A 24 2.54 11.90 -14.86
CA ASP A 24 3.39 12.07 -13.68
C ASP A 24 4.65 11.19 -13.71
N GLY A 25 4.86 10.40 -14.77
CA GLY A 25 5.97 9.45 -14.88
C GLY A 25 5.78 8.16 -14.07
N VAL A 26 4.57 7.91 -13.55
CA VAL A 26 4.23 6.68 -12.82
C VAL A 26 3.86 5.58 -13.80
N MET A 27 4.45 4.41 -13.61
CA MET A 27 4.06 3.20 -14.32
C MET A 27 3.71 2.08 -13.35
N ASP A 28 2.54 1.47 -13.54
CA ASP A 28 2.02 0.48 -12.63
C ASP A 28 2.58 -0.91 -12.90
N VAL A 29 3.11 -1.54 -11.86
CA VAL A 29 3.75 -2.86 -11.94
C VAL A 29 2.73 -3.96 -11.65
N GLY A 30 1.90 -3.75 -10.62
CA GLY A 30 0.88 -4.72 -10.23
C GLY A 30 0.19 -4.36 -8.93
N TYR A 31 -0.74 -5.20 -8.52
CA TYR A 31 -1.52 -4.99 -7.31
C TYR A 31 -1.79 -6.28 -6.55
N TYR A 32 -2.20 -6.15 -5.31
CA TYR A 32 -2.71 -7.26 -4.53
C TYR A 32 -3.89 -6.81 -3.67
N ASN A 33 -4.92 -7.66 -3.60
CA ASN A 33 -6.04 -7.47 -2.68
C ASN A 33 -5.95 -8.57 -1.64
N GLY A 34 -5.80 -8.19 -0.38
CA GLY A 34 -5.67 -9.11 0.74
C GLY A 34 -6.57 -8.71 1.90
N ALA A 35 -6.41 -9.41 3.02
CA ALA A 35 -7.03 -9.08 4.29
C ALA A 35 -5.97 -9.09 5.39
N LEU A 36 -6.04 -8.10 6.29
CA LEU A 36 -5.26 -8.06 7.52
C LEU A 36 -5.82 -9.07 8.53
N SER A 37 -5.02 -9.40 9.52
CA SER A 37 -5.36 -10.36 10.59
C SER A 37 -6.64 -10.03 11.36
N ASP A 38 -7.02 -8.75 11.43
CA ASP A 38 -8.26 -8.30 12.07
C ASP A 38 -9.50 -8.31 11.14
N GLY A 39 -9.33 -8.77 9.91
CA GLY A 39 -10.39 -8.90 8.90
C GLY A 39 -10.58 -7.67 8.01
N ARG A 40 -9.78 -6.60 8.16
CA ARG A 40 -9.81 -5.46 7.21
C ARG A 40 -9.29 -5.90 5.84
N ALA A 41 -10.03 -5.60 4.79
CA ALA A 41 -9.48 -5.70 3.44
C ALA A 41 -8.42 -4.61 3.20
N TYR A 42 -7.36 -4.96 2.48
CA TYR A 42 -6.35 -4.01 2.03
C TYR A 42 -6.09 -4.13 0.53
N ARG A 43 -5.72 -3.00 -0.08
CA ARG A 43 -5.27 -2.86 -1.45
C ARG A 43 -3.79 -2.50 -1.42
N LEU A 44 -2.95 -3.34 -2.00
CA LEU A 44 -1.55 -3.03 -2.25
C LEU A 44 -1.37 -2.74 -3.72
N GLU A 45 -0.62 -1.69 -4.03
CA GLU A 45 -0.24 -1.32 -5.38
C GLU A 45 1.26 -1.12 -5.44
N CYS A 46 1.84 -1.67 -6.48
CA CYS A 46 3.26 -1.57 -6.77
C CYS A 46 3.40 -0.81 -8.08
N TRP A 47 4.20 0.25 -8.05
CA TRP A 47 4.40 1.16 -9.17
C TRP A 47 5.84 1.62 -9.21
N ARG A 48 6.29 2.08 -10.37
CA ARG A 48 7.63 2.61 -10.58
C ARG A 48 7.56 4.04 -11.10
N MET A 49 8.55 4.83 -10.74
CA MET A 49 8.80 6.16 -11.28
C MET A 49 10.31 6.34 -11.35
N ASP A 50 10.82 6.66 -12.53
CA ASP A 50 12.26 6.66 -12.83
C ASP A 50 12.93 5.33 -12.40
N GLU A 51 13.96 5.40 -11.54
CA GLU A 51 14.65 4.24 -10.98
C GLU A 51 14.00 3.68 -9.71
N MET A 52 12.93 4.31 -9.20
CA MET A 52 12.31 3.96 -7.93
C MET A 52 11.19 2.94 -8.12
N LEU A 53 11.25 1.86 -7.35
CA LEU A 53 10.14 0.93 -7.16
C LEU A 53 9.45 1.27 -5.84
N MET A 54 8.17 1.58 -5.92
CA MET A 54 7.34 2.05 -4.82
C MET A 54 6.19 1.08 -4.57
N MET A 55 5.75 1.04 -3.32
CA MET A 55 4.55 0.34 -2.89
C MET A 55 3.64 1.31 -2.14
N THR A 56 2.34 1.19 -2.39
CA THR A 56 1.28 1.85 -1.62
C THR A 56 0.34 0.79 -1.07
N VAL A 57 0.16 0.74 0.25
CA VAL A 57 -0.84 -0.12 0.91
C VAL A 57 -1.95 0.76 1.48
N MET A 58 -3.19 0.45 1.11
CA MET A 58 -4.39 1.12 1.57
C MET A 58 -5.28 0.16 2.34
N PHE A 59 -5.84 0.61 3.47
CA PHE A 59 -6.86 -0.13 4.24
C PHE A 59 -7.71 0.85 5.06
N SER A 60 -8.90 0.42 5.49
CA SER A 60 -9.80 1.28 6.25
C SER A 60 -9.16 1.81 7.53
N ASP A 61 -9.34 3.10 7.82
CA ASP A 61 -8.90 3.73 9.08
C ASP A 61 -9.91 3.58 10.23
N LEU A 62 -11.07 2.97 9.99
CA LEU A 62 -12.18 2.88 10.94
C LEU A 62 -11.74 2.16 12.22
N GLY A 63 -11.90 2.79 13.38
CA GLY A 63 -11.47 2.21 14.67
C GLY A 63 -9.96 2.25 14.93
N LEU A 64 -9.17 2.94 14.09
CA LEU A 64 -7.72 3.17 14.28
C LEU A 64 -7.44 4.64 14.63
N SER A 65 -8.33 5.28 15.39
CA SER A 65 -8.16 6.68 15.81
C SER A 65 -6.94 6.89 16.70
N ALA A 66 -6.61 5.90 17.54
CA ALA A 66 -5.46 5.93 18.44
C ALA A 66 -4.12 5.55 17.79
N TRP A 67 -4.15 4.94 16.59
CA TRP A 67 -2.93 4.51 15.90
C TRP A 67 -2.16 5.70 15.35
N LYS A 68 -0.84 5.65 15.51
CA LYS A 68 0.11 6.66 15.05
C LYS A 68 0.89 6.14 13.85
N ARG A 69 1.60 7.06 13.17
CA ARG A 69 2.44 6.72 12.02
C ARG A 69 3.50 5.66 12.37
N GLN A 70 4.03 5.70 13.59
CA GLN A 70 5.03 4.74 14.05
C GLN A 70 4.49 3.31 14.13
N ASP A 71 3.23 3.13 14.51
CA ASP A 71 2.61 1.81 14.64
C ASP A 71 2.48 1.11 13.27
N MET A 72 2.31 1.91 12.21
CA MET A 72 2.18 1.43 10.83
C MET A 72 3.45 0.83 10.26
N PHE A 73 4.64 1.17 10.79
CA PHE A 73 5.90 0.56 10.35
C PHE A 73 5.92 -0.94 10.62
N TYR A 74 5.42 -1.34 11.78
CA TYR A 74 5.40 -2.73 12.22
C TYR A 74 4.29 -3.52 11.55
N LEU A 75 3.17 -2.88 11.23
CA LEU A 75 2.02 -3.52 10.61
C LEU A 75 2.40 -4.31 9.34
N LEU A 76 3.20 -3.72 8.44
CA LEU A 76 3.54 -4.36 7.16
C LEU A 76 4.35 -5.66 7.33
N GLU A 77 5.25 -5.70 8.32
CA GLU A 77 6.02 -6.92 8.65
C GLU A 77 5.15 -7.94 9.39
N LEU A 78 4.39 -7.49 10.39
CA LEU A 78 3.55 -8.36 11.22
C LEU A 78 2.44 -9.04 10.41
N GLU A 79 1.93 -8.36 9.38
CA GLU A 79 0.92 -8.89 8.46
C GLU A 79 1.54 -9.69 7.30
N GLY A 80 2.86 -9.89 7.28
CA GLY A 80 3.55 -10.67 6.25
C GLY A 80 3.40 -10.09 4.85
N ILE A 81 3.24 -8.77 4.74
CA ILE A 81 3.10 -8.07 3.45
C ILE A 81 4.49 -7.80 2.85
N LEU A 82 5.43 -7.43 3.73
CA LEU A 82 6.75 -6.94 3.37
C LEU A 82 7.78 -7.41 4.41
N GLU A 83 8.99 -7.73 3.94
CA GLU A 83 10.19 -7.85 4.76
C GLU A 83 11.11 -6.64 4.54
N TYR A 84 11.52 -5.90 5.58
CA TYR A 84 12.51 -4.83 5.41
C TYR A 84 13.91 -5.42 5.27
N THR A 85 14.61 -5.03 4.20
CA THR A 85 16.01 -5.46 3.94
C THR A 85 17.04 -4.42 4.39
N SER A 86 16.57 -3.27 4.88
CA SER A 86 17.40 -2.16 5.33
C SER A 86 16.96 -1.69 6.72
N PRO A 87 17.90 -1.25 7.59
CA PRO A 87 17.54 -0.59 8.85
C PRO A 87 16.77 0.71 8.63
N LYS A 88 16.90 1.33 7.45
CA LYS A 88 16.16 2.55 7.09
C LYS A 88 14.75 2.20 6.62
N ARG A 89 13.80 2.29 7.54
CA ARG A 89 12.36 2.11 7.27
C ARG A 89 11.73 3.41 6.78
N ALA A 90 11.85 3.68 5.48
CA ALA A 90 11.30 4.89 4.87
C ALA A 90 9.83 4.70 4.43
N VAL A 91 8.93 4.41 5.38
CA VAL A 91 7.48 4.39 5.12
C VAL A 91 6.89 5.75 5.45
N GLN A 92 6.10 6.29 4.53
CA GLN A 92 5.28 7.47 4.73
C GLN A 92 3.84 7.03 4.96
N CYS A 93 3.27 7.44 6.09
CA CYS A 93 1.92 7.05 6.48
C CYS A 93 1.01 8.28 6.53
N ALA A 94 -0.07 8.25 5.77
CA ALA A 94 -1.08 9.31 5.74
C ALA A 94 -2.47 8.73 5.95
N LYS A 95 -3.33 9.49 6.65
CA LYS A 95 -4.78 9.27 6.60
C LYS A 95 -5.32 10.11 5.46
N THR A 96 -6.09 9.49 4.58
CA THR A 96 -6.69 10.13 3.41
C THR A 96 -8.06 9.52 3.14
N LYS A 97 -8.71 9.98 2.06
CA LYS A 97 -9.89 9.34 1.51
C LYS A 97 -9.55 8.56 0.24
N ASP A 98 -10.27 7.48 0.00
CA ASP A 98 -10.25 6.74 -1.26
C ASP A 98 -11.19 7.35 -2.31
N ASP A 99 -11.23 6.77 -3.51
CA ASP A 99 -12.08 7.22 -4.64
C ASP A 99 -13.59 7.15 -4.35
N SER A 100 -13.99 6.56 -3.21
CA SER A 100 -15.39 6.52 -2.76
C SER A 100 -15.61 7.32 -1.48
N GLU A 101 -14.73 8.31 -1.22
CA GLU A 101 -14.76 9.23 -0.08
C GLU A 101 -14.63 8.55 1.30
N LYS A 102 -14.14 7.30 1.35
CA LYS A 102 -14.00 6.55 2.61
C LYS A 102 -12.63 6.77 3.22
N GLY A 103 -12.58 6.90 4.54
CA GLY A 103 -11.35 7.03 5.30
C GLY A 103 -10.45 5.79 5.17
N VAL A 104 -9.20 6.02 4.75
CA VAL A 104 -8.18 4.98 4.62
C VAL A 104 -6.84 5.47 5.18
N TRP A 105 -6.07 4.53 5.70
CA TRP A 105 -4.63 4.70 5.82
C TRP A 105 -3.98 4.38 4.49
N ALA A 106 -3.08 5.25 4.02
CA ALA A 106 -2.21 5.03 2.89
C ALA A 106 -0.75 4.99 3.37
N LEU A 107 -0.10 3.84 3.19
CA LEU A 107 1.28 3.57 3.57
C LEU A 107 2.10 3.48 2.29
N ASN A 108 2.94 4.47 2.06
CA ASN A 108 3.82 4.55 0.89
C ASN A 108 5.25 4.19 1.30
N MET A 109 5.88 3.29 0.56
CA MET A 109 7.25 2.87 0.82
C MET A 109 8.03 2.66 -0.48
N MET A 110 9.29 3.07 -0.46
CA MET A 110 10.26 2.70 -1.48
C MET A 110 10.78 1.28 -1.23
N LEU A 111 10.56 0.38 -2.17
CA LEU A 111 11.08 -1.00 -2.15
C LEU A 111 12.53 -1.04 -2.63
N SER A 112 12.85 -0.32 -3.69
CA SER A 112 14.21 -0.21 -4.22
C SER A 112 14.39 1.05 -5.05
N ASN A 113 15.65 1.45 -5.24
CA ASN A 113 16.06 2.44 -6.23
C ASN A 113 17.46 2.07 -6.78
N GLY A 114 18.06 2.92 -7.62
CA GLY A 114 19.41 2.70 -8.14
C GLY A 114 20.52 2.58 -7.07
N LYS A 115 20.25 2.91 -5.80
CA LYS A 115 21.20 2.79 -4.67
C LYS A 115 21.05 1.49 -3.88
N GLY A 116 19.95 0.74 -4.06
CA GLY A 116 19.75 -0.55 -3.41
C GLY A 116 18.29 -0.88 -3.09
N THR A 117 18.11 -1.96 -2.33
CA THR A 117 16.81 -2.51 -1.92
C THR A 117 16.56 -2.27 -0.44
N TYR A 118 15.38 -1.77 -0.11
CA TYR A 118 14.94 -1.42 1.24
C TYR A 118 13.86 -2.35 1.79
N GLY A 119 13.13 -3.04 0.90
CA GLY A 119 12.17 -4.06 1.31
C GLY A 119 11.78 -4.98 0.17
N LYS A 120 11.30 -6.17 0.53
CA LYS A 120 10.85 -7.21 -0.38
C LYS A 120 9.38 -7.53 -0.12
N LEU A 121 8.57 -7.50 -1.16
CA LEU A 121 7.19 -7.95 -1.09
C LEU A 121 7.14 -9.46 -0.86
N LEU A 122 6.29 -9.87 0.09
CA LEU A 122 6.04 -11.27 0.40
C LEU A 122 4.74 -11.79 -0.23
N VAL A 123 3.91 -10.89 -0.75
CA VAL A 123 2.65 -11.23 -1.42
C VAL A 123 2.81 -11.28 -2.95
N PRO A 124 2.10 -12.19 -3.64
CA PRO A 124 2.16 -12.30 -5.09
C PRO A 124 1.38 -11.17 -5.75
N LEU A 125 2.06 -10.33 -6.53
CA LEU A 125 1.38 -9.28 -7.30
C LEU A 125 0.58 -9.88 -8.46
N LYS A 126 -0.64 -9.37 -8.63
CA LYS A 126 -1.47 -9.54 -9.81
C LYS A 126 -1.09 -8.48 -10.84
N SER A 127 -1.13 -8.86 -12.11
CA SER A 127 -0.98 -7.92 -13.22
C SER A 127 -2.24 -7.09 -13.41
N TYR A 128 -2.09 -5.87 -13.93
CA TYR A 128 -3.19 -5.05 -14.44
C TYR A 128 -3.64 -5.44 -15.86
N LYS A 129 -3.03 -6.48 -16.44
CA LYS A 129 -3.38 -7.06 -17.74
C LYS A 129 -4.55 -8.04 -17.65
#